data_AF-A0A7X2N186-F1
#
_entry.id   AF-A0A7X2N186-F1
#
_cell.length_a   1.000
_cell.length_b   1.000
_cell.length_c   1.000
_cell.angle_alpha   90.00
_cell.angle_beta   90.00
_cell.angle_gamma   90.00
#
_symmetry.space_group_name_H-M   'P 1'
#
loop_
_entity.id
_entity.type
_entity.pdbx_description
1 polymer ?
#
loop_
_entity_poly.entity_id
_entity_poly.type
_entity_poly.pdbx_seq_one_letter_code
_entity_poly.pdbx_strand_id
1 'polypeptide(L)'
;MKKILLFLICLVVFLFTFFNRYTFVSLDLKKPSTKEVEIKGEVNHPGIYTVKWDASIQDVIEQADGLTDLANTDALALNRIVEENEVIVIGKQEENYISINTASLEQLQTLPGIGPSLASRIIEYRQERSFQSIEEIKNVKGIGDKLFEKIKEKIVL
;
A
#
# COMPACT_ATOMS: atom_id res chain seq x y z
N MET A 1 40.68 -58.39 36.65
CA MET A 1 41.29 -57.31 35.83
C MET A 1 41.06 -57.50 34.32
N LYS A 2 41.43 -58.62 33.71
CA LYS A 2 41.30 -58.84 32.24
C LYS A 2 39.86 -58.72 31.68
N LYS A 3 38.83 -59.17 32.41
CA LYS A 3 37.42 -59.06 31.99
C LYS A 3 36.89 -57.61 31.97
N ILE A 4 37.35 -56.78 32.91
CA ILE A 4 37.01 -55.34 32.97
C ILE A 4 37.68 -54.60 31.81
N LEU A 5 38.93 -54.94 31.50
CA LEU A 5 39.65 -54.39 30.35
C LEU A 5 38.94 -54.73 29.01
N LEU A 6 38.47 -55.97 28.85
CA LEU A 6 37.73 -56.39 27.66
C LEU A 6 36.39 -55.65 27.51
N PHE A 7 35.67 -55.44 28.62
CA PHE A 7 34.41 -54.69 28.62
C PHE A 7 34.62 -53.24 28.17
N LEU A 8 35.67 -52.57 28.67
CA LEU A 8 36.02 -51.21 28.27
C LEU A 8 36.39 -51.11 26.79
N ILE A 9 37.13 -52.08 26.25
CA ILE A 9 37.46 -52.13 24.82
C ILE A 9 36.19 -52.29 23.98
N CYS A 10 35.29 -53.22 24.36
CA CYS A 10 34.01 -53.39 23.67
C CYS A 10 33.13 -52.14 23.76
N LEU A 11 33.11 -51.45 24.91
CA LEU A 11 32.37 -50.21 25.10
C LEU A 11 32.93 -49.10 24.20
N VAL A 12 34.25 -48.96 24.10
CA VAL A 12 34.87 -47.96 23.22
C VAL A 12 34.59 -48.28 21.75
N VAL A 13 34.68 -49.54 21.32
CA VAL A 13 34.34 -49.95 19.95
C VAL A 13 32.85 -49.73 19.67
N PHE A 14 31.98 -50.04 20.63
CA PHE A 14 30.55 -49.78 20.53
C PHE A 14 30.26 -48.28 20.42
N LEU A 15 30.84 -47.44 21.29
CA LEU A 15 30.67 -45.99 21.22
C LEU A 15 31.25 -45.43 19.91
N PHE A 16 32.41 -45.91 19.47
CA PHE A 16 33.03 -45.45 18.22
C PHE A 16 32.18 -45.80 16.99
N THR A 17 31.60 -47.00 16.95
CA THR A 17 30.72 -47.45 15.85
C THR A 17 29.31 -46.86 15.94
N PHE A 18 28.81 -46.62 17.15
CA PHE A 18 27.50 -46.03 17.41
C PHE A 18 27.51 -44.53 17.11
N PHE A 19 28.50 -43.79 17.62
CA PHE A 19 28.60 -42.35 17.39
C PHE A 19 29.02 -41.98 15.96
N ASN A 20 29.85 -42.76 15.28
CA ASN A 20 30.19 -42.49 13.86
C ASN A 20 29.02 -42.69 12.87
N ARG A 21 27.90 -43.29 13.31
CA ARG A 21 26.69 -43.38 12.47
C ARG A 21 25.81 -42.14 12.55
N TYR A 22 26.08 -41.24 13.49
CA TYR A 22 25.37 -39.97 13.60
C TYR A 22 26.15 -38.88 12.84
N THR A 23 25.95 -38.83 11.53
CA THR A 23 26.25 -37.60 10.80
C THR A 23 25.17 -36.59 11.13
N PHE A 24 25.55 -35.44 11.69
CA PHE A 24 24.64 -34.31 11.80
C PHE A 24 24.21 -33.95 10.37
N VAL A 25 22.92 -34.11 10.07
CA VAL A 25 22.35 -33.47 8.89
C VAL A 25 22.23 -32.00 9.28
N SER A 26 23.15 -31.18 8.79
CA SER A 26 22.94 -29.74 8.84
C SER A 26 21.73 -29.46 7.97
N LEU A 27 20.59 -29.16 8.62
CA LEU A 27 19.46 -28.50 7.98
C LEU A 27 19.87 -27.04 7.70
N ASP A 28 20.95 -26.87 6.92
CA ASP A 28 21.22 -25.65 6.20
C ASP A 28 20.26 -25.65 5.01
N LEU A 29 18.97 -25.51 5.32
CA LEU A 29 18.03 -24.95 4.36
C LEU A 29 18.57 -23.55 4.14
N LYS A 30 19.47 -23.41 3.16
CA LYS A 30 19.96 -22.13 2.68
C LYS A 30 18.72 -21.32 2.36
N LYS A 31 18.27 -20.52 3.33
CA LYS A 31 17.02 -19.78 3.26
C LYS A 31 17.14 -18.96 1.98
N PRO A 32 16.19 -19.05 1.05
CA PRO A 32 16.36 -18.45 -0.26
C PRO A 32 16.68 -16.96 -0.05
N SER A 33 17.74 -16.49 -0.70
CA SER A 33 18.22 -15.10 -0.55
C SER A 33 17.20 -14.09 -1.07
N THR A 34 16.25 -14.58 -1.86
CA THR A 34 15.22 -13.82 -2.53
C THR A 34 13.86 -14.51 -2.40
N LYS A 35 12.80 -13.74 -2.59
CA LYS A 35 11.41 -14.18 -2.60
C LYS A 35 10.66 -13.45 -3.71
N GLU A 36 9.53 -14.01 -4.11
CA GLU A 36 8.64 -13.38 -5.08
C GLU A 36 7.57 -12.54 -4.36
N VAL A 37 7.26 -11.38 -4.94
CA VAL A 37 6.22 -10.47 -4.48
C VAL A 37 5.51 -9.93 -5.71
N GLU A 38 4.19 -9.85 -5.68
CA GLU A 38 3.40 -9.23 -6.74
C GLU A 38 3.03 -7.80 -6.34
N ILE A 39 3.19 -6.85 -7.25
CA ILE A 39 2.72 -5.47 -7.08
C ILE A 39 1.75 -5.09 -8.19
N LYS A 40 0.62 -4.50 -7.78
CA LYS A 40 -0.51 -4.12 -8.63
C LYS A 40 -1.00 -2.70 -8.29
N GLY A 41 -1.82 -2.14 -9.17
CA GLY A 41 -2.50 -0.87 -8.93
C GLY A 41 -1.73 0.33 -9.51
N GLU A 42 -1.69 1.43 -8.77
CA GLU A 42 -1.07 2.69 -9.18
C GLU A 42 0.46 2.68 -9.07
N VAL A 43 1.08 1.83 -9.88
CA VAL A 43 2.54 1.74 -10.08
C VAL A 43 2.85 1.76 -11.58
N ASN A 44 4.05 2.22 -11.96
CA ASN A 44 4.39 2.38 -13.37
C ASN A 44 4.47 1.03 -14.11
N HIS A 45 5.02 0.00 -13.46
CA HIS A 45 5.09 -1.35 -14.02
C HIS A 45 4.55 -2.39 -13.03
N PRO A 46 3.24 -2.73 -13.09
CA PRO A 46 2.67 -3.81 -12.30
C PRO A 46 3.25 -5.17 -12.72
N GLY A 47 3.46 -6.07 -11.76
CA GLY A 47 3.99 -7.40 -12.06
C GLY A 47 4.52 -8.15 -10.84
N ILE A 48 5.17 -9.28 -11.10
CA ILE A 48 5.84 -10.10 -10.09
C ILE A 48 7.33 -9.76 -10.10
N TYR A 49 7.88 -9.51 -8.92
CA TYR A 49 9.26 -9.13 -8.70
C TYR A 49 9.97 -10.11 -7.77
N THR A 50 11.23 -10.41 -8.09
CA THR A 50 12.13 -11.18 -7.22
C THR A 50 12.94 -10.22 -6.37
N VAL A 51 12.66 -10.17 -5.07
CA VAL A 51 13.27 -9.22 -4.13
C VAL A 51 14.07 -9.93 -3.05
N LYS A 52 14.96 -9.21 -2.37
CA LYS A 52 15.73 -9.76 -1.24
C LYS A 52 14.81 -10.17 -0.09
N TRP A 53 15.29 -11.09 0.76
CA TRP A 53 14.49 -11.57 1.89
C TRP A 53 14.12 -10.47 2.90
N ASP A 54 14.94 -9.42 3.00
CA ASP A 54 14.76 -8.23 3.84
C ASP A 54 14.26 -7.01 3.05
N ALA A 55 13.77 -7.19 1.82
CA ALA A 55 13.23 -6.10 1.02
C ALA A 55 11.96 -5.50 1.68
N SER A 56 11.86 -4.19 1.57
CA SER A 56 10.72 -3.38 1.99
C SER A 56 9.73 -3.12 0.85
N ILE A 57 8.56 -2.56 1.16
CA ILE A 57 7.61 -2.10 0.14
C ILE A 57 8.26 -1.08 -0.79
N GLN A 58 9.06 -0.16 -0.24
CA GLN A 58 9.78 0.83 -1.04
C GLN A 58 10.68 0.18 -2.09
N ASP A 59 11.43 -0.86 -1.72
CA ASP A 59 12.31 -1.58 -2.67
C ASP A 59 11.52 -2.21 -3.82
N VAL A 60 10.31 -2.72 -3.54
CA VAL A 60 9.42 -3.28 -4.58
C VAL A 60 8.89 -2.17 -5.49
N ILE A 61 8.48 -1.03 -4.93
CA ILE A 61 8.02 0.13 -5.70
C ILE A 61 9.13 0.67 -6.61
N GLU A 62 10.36 0.75 -6.11
CA GLU A 62 11.52 1.18 -6.91
C GLU A 62 11.78 0.22 -8.09
N GLN A 63 11.64 -1.10 -7.89
CA GLN A 63 11.72 -2.06 -8.99
C GLN A 63 10.56 -1.96 -10.00
N ALA A 64 9.39 -1.48 -9.54
CA ALA A 64 8.23 -1.17 -10.38
C ALA A 64 8.34 0.17 -11.12
N ASP A 65 9.53 0.80 -11.12
CA ASP A 65 9.81 2.14 -11.67
C ASP A 65 9.02 3.27 -10.98
N GLY A 66 8.63 3.05 -9.73
CA GLY A 66 7.92 4.04 -8.92
C GLY A 66 6.39 3.99 -9.04
N LEU A 67 5.77 4.96 -8.37
CA LEU A 67 4.32 5.15 -8.32
C LEU A 67 3.85 6.01 -9.50
N THR A 68 2.57 5.86 -9.86
CA THR A 68 1.92 6.83 -10.75
C THR A 68 1.57 8.11 -9.97
N ASP A 69 1.27 9.20 -10.67
CA ASP A 69 0.80 10.47 -10.06
C ASP A 69 -0.52 10.32 -9.31
N LEU A 70 -1.24 9.23 -9.55
CA LEU A 70 -2.54 8.94 -8.95
C LEU A 70 -2.42 7.97 -7.78
N ALA A 71 -1.22 7.58 -7.35
CA ALA A 71 -1.06 6.63 -6.25
C ALA A 71 -1.41 7.25 -4.89
N ASN A 72 -2.21 6.53 -4.10
CA ASN A 72 -2.45 6.88 -2.71
C ASN A 72 -1.33 6.30 -1.83
N THR A 73 -0.49 7.17 -1.28
CA THR A 73 0.60 6.77 -0.38
C THR A 73 0.24 6.81 1.10
N ASP A 74 -0.88 7.43 1.47
CA ASP A 74 -1.20 7.73 2.88
C ASP A 74 -1.35 6.47 3.74
N ALA A 75 -1.83 5.38 3.14
CA ALA A 75 -2.01 4.09 3.79
C ALA A 75 -0.78 3.16 3.67
N LEU A 76 0.28 3.56 2.96
CA LEU A 76 1.42 2.69 2.68
C LEU A 76 2.50 2.81 3.75
N ALA A 77 2.77 1.69 4.43
CA ALA A 77 3.94 1.56 5.30
C ALA A 77 5.20 1.24 4.45
N LEU A 78 5.78 2.24 3.79
CA LEU A 78 6.89 2.06 2.83
C LEU A 78 8.09 1.28 3.37
N ASN A 79 8.36 1.40 4.67
CA ASN A 79 9.46 0.72 5.37
C ASN A 79 9.11 -0.69 5.88
N ARG A 80 7.88 -1.17 5.67
CA ARG A 80 7.47 -2.53 6.07
C ARG A 80 8.17 -3.55 5.17
N ILE A 81 8.74 -4.58 5.79
CA ILE A 81 9.28 -5.74 5.08
C ILE A 81 8.12 -6.55 4.48
N VAL A 82 8.25 -6.88 3.20
CA VAL A 82 7.22 -7.63 2.45
C VAL A 82 7.31 -9.12 2.77
N GLU A 83 6.24 -9.87 2.59
CA GLU A 83 6.21 -11.32 2.80
C GLU A 83 6.37 -12.08 1.47
N GLU A 84 6.73 -13.36 1.53
CA GLU A 84 6.84 -14.20 0.33
C GLU A 84 5.45 -14.45 -0.26
N ASN A 85 5.33 -14.31 -1.58
CA ASN A 85 4.07 -14.37 -2.34
C ASN A 85 3.03 -13.33 -1.90
N GLU A 86 3.47 -12.25 -1.26
CA GLU A 86 2.59 -11.13 -0.93
C GLU A 86 2.11 -10.43 -2.21
N VAL A 87 0.85 -9.97 -2.19
CA VAL A 87 0.29 -9.10 -3.22
C VAL A 87 0.13 -7.70 -2.65
N ILE A 88 0.98 -6.78 -3.10
CA ILE A 88 0.92 -5.36 -2.77
C ILE A 88 -0.01 -4.68 -3.76
N VAL A 89 -1.08 -4.08 -3.26
CA VAL A 89 -2.02 -3.31 -4.08
C VAL A 89 -1.86 -1.85 -3.73
N ILE A 90 -1.34 -1.06 -4.67
CA ILE A 90 -1.27 0.39 -4.54
C ILE A 90 -2.61 0.97 -4.97
N GLY A 91 -3.33 1.52 -3.98
CA GLY A 91 -4.60 2.17 -4.22
C GLY A 91 -4.45 3.45 -5.04
N LYS A 92 -5.52 3.81 -5.74
CA LYS A 92 -5.64 5.12 -6.37
C LYS A 92 -6.00 6.16 -5.32
N GLN A 93 -5.40 7.34 -5.43
CA GLN A 93 -5.77 8.54 -4.70
C GLN A 93 -7.22 8.83 -5.07
N GLU A 94 -8.12 8.57 -4.12
CA GLU A 94 -9.50 9.00 -4.25
C GLU A 94 -9.48 10.52 -4.25
N GLU A 95 -9.62 11.11 -5.43
CA GLU A 95 -10.00 12.50 -5.54
C GLU A 95 -11.39 12.61 -4.90
N ASN A 96 -11.43 13.19 -3.70
CA ASN A 96 -12.65 13.50 -2.98
C ASN A 96 -13.41 14.59 -3.74
N TYR A 97 -13.99 14.21 -4.88
CA TYR A 97 -14.84 15.07 -5.66
C TYR A 97 -16.13 15.30 -4.90
N ILE A 98 -16.57 16.56 -4.92
CA ILE A 98 -17.78 16.97 -4.25
C ILE A 98 -18.83 17.23 -5.32
N SER A 99 -19.87 16.40 -5.31
CA SER A 99 -21.03 16.57 -6.18
C SER A 99 -21.79 17.84 -5.77
N ILE A 100 -21.82 18.85 -6.64
CA ILE A 100 -22.46 20.12 -6.33
C ILE A 100 -23.98 20.00 -6.27
N ASN A 101 -24.58 18.98 -6.93
CA ASN A 101 -26.01 18.72 -6.82
C ASN A 101 -26.41 17.91 -5.57
N THR A 102 -25.52 17.07 -5.02
CA THR A 102 -25.91 16.13 -3.95
C THR A 102 -25.18 16.32 -2.62
N ALA A 103 -24.00 16.94 -2.61
CA ALA A 103 -23.17 17.06 -1.42
C ALA A 103 -23.88 17.78 -0.26
N SER A 104 -23.59 17.36 0.97
CA SER A 104 -24.06 18.02 2.19
C SER A 104 -23.40 19.39 2.38
N LEU A 105 -23.94 20.18 3.32
CA LEU A 105 -23.37 21.47 3.68
C LEU A 105 -21.92 21.31 4.18
N GLU A 106 -21.65 20.26 4.97
CA GLU A 106 -20.33 19.94 5.53
C GLU A 106 -19.37 19.52 4.44
N GLN A 107 -19.81 18.69 3.50
CA GLN A 107 -19.00 18.27 2.34
C GLN A 107 -18.60 19.48 1.51
N LEU A 108 -19.55 20.35 1.13
CA LEU A 108 -19.28 21.58 0.37
C LEU A 108 -18.26 22.49 1.07
N GLN A 109 -18.27 22.55 2.40
CA GLN A 109 -17.32 23.36 3.18
C GLN A 109 -15.89 22.83 3.16
N THR A 110 -15.65 21.58 2.75
CA THR A 110 -14.29 21.06 2.57
C THR A 110 -13.62 21.61 1.31
N LEU A 111 -14.37 22.26 0.41
CA LEU A 111 -13.81 22.91 -0.78
C LEU A 111 -13.00 24.17 -0.40
N PRO A 112 -11.82 24.38 -0.99
CA PRO A 112 -10.97 25.50 -0.66
C PRO A 112 -11.66 26.84 -0.96
N GLY A 113 -11.89 27.65 0.08
CA GLY A 113 -12.54 28.94 -0.03
C GLY A 113 -14.08 28.91 0.03
N ILE A 114 -14.68 27.75 0.26
CA ILE A 114 -16.13 27.61 0.49
C ILE A 114 -16.40 27.50 1.99
N GLY A 115 -16.83 28.62 2.59
CA GLY A 115 -17.32 28.62 3.99
C GLY A 115 -18.83 28.36 4.08
N PRO A 116 -19.39 28.30 5.31
CA PRO A 116 -20.82 28.03 5.54
C PRO A 116 -21.76 28.88 4.68
N SER A 117 -21.49 30.18 4.54
CA SER A 117 -22.34 31.08 3.76
C SER A 117 -22.37 30.77 2.27
N LEU A 118 -21.23 30.37 1.68
CA LEU A 118 -21.18 29.99 0.26
C LEU A 118 -21.79 28.62 0.04
N ALA A 119 -21.51 27.66 0.93
CA ALA A 119 -22.12 26.33 0.89
C ALA A 119 -23.66 26.41 0.92
N SER A 120 -24.23 27.24 1.79
CA SER A 120 -25.69 27.46 1.83
C SER A 120 -26.23 28.02 0.51
N ARG A 121 -25.54 28.97 -0.13
CA ARG A 121 -25.96 29.53 -1.42
C ARG A 121 -25.89 28.51 -2.57
N ILE A 122 -24.94 27.59 -2.54
CA ILE A 122 -24.86 26.48 -3.51
C ILE A 122 -26.09 25.57 -3.36
N ILE A 123 -26.47 25.25 -2.12
CA ILE A 123 -27.66 24.43 -1.82
C ILE A 123 -28.94 25.16 -2.24
N GLU A 124 -29.05 26.45 -1.94
CA GLU A 124 -30.20 27.28 -2.33
C GLU A 124 -30.32 27.33 -3.87
N TYR A 125 -29.21 27.58 -4.57
CA TYR A 125 -29.20 27.58 -6.04
C TYR A 125 -29.67 26.26 -6.63
N ARG A 126 -29.13 25.11 -6.18
CA ARG A 126 -29.49 23.79 -6.74
C ARG A 126 -30.92 23.34 -6.41
N GLN A 127 -31.53 23.89 -5.35
CA GLN A 127 -32.93 23.64 -5.02
C GLN A 127 -33.88 24.32 -6.01
N GLU A 128 -33.50 25.49 -6.52
CA GLU A 128 -34.25 26.20 -7.56
C GLU A 128 -33.92 25.68 -8.96
N ARG A 129 -32.63 25.41 -9.22
CA ARG A 129 -32.10 24.95 -10.52
C ARG A 129 -30.87 24.08 -10.33
N SER A 130 -30.98 22.79 -10.62
CA SER A 130 -29.84 21.87 -10.61
C SER A 130 -28.78 22.29 -11.64
N PHE A 131 -27.51 22.16 -11.26
CA PHE A 131 -26.37 22.45 -12.13
C PHE A 131 -26.29 21.43 -13.26
N GLN A 132 -26.21 21.91 -14.50
CA GLN A 132 -26.05 21.09 -15.71
C GLN A 132 -24.59 20.97 -16.16
N SER A 133 -23.73 21.85 -15.66
CA SER A 133 -22.28 21.84 -15.86
C SER A 133 -21.59 22.41 -14.62
N ILE A 134 -20.33 22.05 -14.39
CA ILE A 134 -19.58 22.55 -13.23
C ILE A 134 -19.38 24.07 -13.30
N GLU A 135 -19.34 24.65 -14.50
CA GLU A 135 -19.17 26.08 -14.75
C GLU A 135 -20.39 26.90 -14.28
N GLU A 136 -21.58 26.31 -14.24
CA GLU A 136 -22.79 26.99 -13.76
C GLU A 136 -22.69 27.38 -12.28
N ILE A 137 -21.77 26.80 -11.52
CA ILE A 137 -21.50 27.21 -10.13
C ILE A 137 -21.11 28.68 -10.02
N LYS A 138 -20.58 29.29 -11.08
CA LYS A 138 -20.25 30.71 -11.14
C LYS A 138 -21.48 31.63 -11.12
N ASN A 139 -22.67 31.08 -11.34
CA ASN A 139 -23.93 31.82 -11.20
C ASN A 139 -24.30 32.01 -9.71
N VAL A 140 -23.69 31.26 -8.80
CA VAL A 140 -23.90 31.42 -7.37
C VAL A 140 -23.20 32.68 -6.89
N LYS A 141 -23.96 33.60 -6.29
CA LYS A 141 -23.45 34.87 -5.78
C LYS A 141 -22.25 34.66 -4.85
N GLY A 142 -21.11 35.23 -5.22
CA GLY A 142 -19.85 35.13 -4.46
C GLY A 142 -18.87 34.06 -4.98
N ILE A 143 -19.26 33.28 -5.99
CA ILE A 143 -18.38 32.34 -6.69
C ILE A 143 -18.04 32.95 -8.05
N GLY A 144 -16.87 33.59 -8.15
CA GLY A 144 -16.33 34.10 -9.41
C GLY A 144 -15.26 33.18 -10.00
N ASP A 145 -14.71 33.55 -11.16
CA ASP A 145 -13.71 32.73 -11.88
C ASP A 145 -12.52 32.33 -10.99
N LYS A 146 -12.00 33.27 -10.17
CA LYS A 146 -10.88 32.98 -9.26
C LYS A 146 -11.18 31.86 -8.26
N LEU A 147 -12.41 31.77 -7.79
CA LEU A 147 -12.80 30.73 -6.84
C LEU A 147 -13.10 29.44 -7.57
N PHE A 148 -13.77 29.52 -8.72
CA PHE A 148 -14.02 28.39 -9.61
C PHE A 148 -12.72 27.66 -9.97
N GLU A 149 -11.67 28.39 -10.39
CA GLU A 149 -10.37 27.79 -10.74
C GLU A 149 -9.73 27.00 -9.59
N LYS A 150 -10.01 27.37 -8.32
CA LYS A 150 -9.50 26.66 -7.15
C LYS A 150 -10.27 25.38 -6.82
N ILE A 151 -11.53 25.30 -7.24
CA ILE A 151 -12.45 24.20 -6.86
C ILE A 151 -12.81 23.30 -8.05
N LYS A 152 -12.59 23.72 -9.30
CA LYS A 152 -13.05 23.00 -10.51
C LYS A 152 -12.55 21.55 -10.59
N GLU A 153 -11.35 21.28 -10.09
CA GLU A 153 -10.75 19.94 -10.04
C GLU A 153 -11.20 19.13 -8.81
N LYS A 154 -12.05 19.70 -7.95
CA LYS A 154 -12.56 19.08 -6.72
C LYS A 154 -14.07 18.93 -6.72
N ILE A 155 -14.74 19.32 -7.81
CA ILE A 155 -16.20 19.28 -7.93
C ILE A 155 -16.65 18.44 -9.11
N VAL A 156 -17.78 17.79 -8.95
CA VAL A 156 -18.50 17.06 -10.00
C VAL A 156 -19.98 17.42 -9.92
N LEU A 157 -20.78 16.97 -10.88
CA LEU A 157 -22.22 17.20 -10.86
C LEU A 157 -22.95 16.42 -9.76
#